data_AF-A0A957RBR5-F1
#
_entry.id   AF-A0A957RBR5-F1
#
_cell.length_a   1.000
_cell.length_b   1.000
_cell.length_c   1.000
_cell.angle_alpha   90.00
_cell.angle_beta   90.00
_cell.angle_gamma   90.00
#
_symmetry.space_group_name_H-M   'P 1'
#
loop_
_entity.id
_entity.type
_entity.pdbx_description
1 polymer ?
#
loop_
_entity_poly.entity_id
_entity_poly.type
_entity_poly.pdbx_seq_one_letter_code
_entity_poly.pdbx_strand_id
1 'polypeptide(L)' 'MATVLVPTPLRRLTGGQAKVEVTGEDVGTLIQAIDAQYPGVADRLLDDDGNIKRFINVFVNESEIRGLQGMH' A
#
# COMPACT_ATOMS: atom_id res chain seq x y z
N MET A 1 -13.02 -2.20 -4.11
CA MET A 1 -12.16 -3.30 -3.63
C MET A 1 -10.92 -3.34 -4.52
N ALA A 2 -9.75 -3.37 -3.91
CA ALA A 2 -8.46 -3.40 -4.61
C ALA A 2 -7.61 -4.55 -4.07
N THR A 3 -6.88 -5.21 -4.96
CA THR A 3 -5.96 -6.29 -4.62
C THR A 3 -4.55 -5.74 -4.56
N VAL A 4 -3.92 -5.80 -3.39
CA VAL A 4 -2.56 -5.31 -3.19
C VAL A 4 -1.59 -6.48 -3.19
N LEU A 5 -0.58 -6.40 -4.05
CA LEU A 5 0.49 -7.38 -4.16
C LEU A 5 1.58 -7.06 -3.15
N VAL A 6 1.79 -7.97 -2.20
CA VAL A 6 2.74 -7.78 -1.11
C VAL A 6 4.09 -8.39 -1.52
N PRO A 7 5.15 -7.57 -1.63
CA PRO A 7 6.48 -8.07 -1.95
C PRO A 7 6.99 -8.98 -0.83
N THR A 8 7.81 -9.97 -1.19
CA THR A 8 8.39 -10.98 -0.28
C THR A 8 8.86 -10.44 1.08
N PRO A 9 9.61 -9.33 1.18
CA PRO A 9 10.03 -8.79 2.49
C PRO A 9 8.87 -8.34 3.39
N LEU A 10 7.74 -7.91 2.82
CA LEU A 10 6.58 -7.44 3.56
C LEU A 10 5.60 -8.56 3.91
N ARG A 11 5.76 -9.75 3.32
CA ARG A 11 4.90 -10.90 3.63
C ARG A 11 4.95 -11.29 5.10
N ARG A 12 6.03 -11.00 5.82
CA ARG A 12 6.11 -11.27 7.28
C ARG A 12 5.10 -10.42 8.07
N LEU A 13 4.75 -9.24 7.56
CA LEU A 13 3.77 -8.34 8.19
C LEU A 13 2.34 -8.76 7.82
N THR A 14 2.13 -9.28 6.62
CA THR A 14 0.82 -9.75 6.14
C THR A 14 0.53 -11.23 6.43
N GLY A 15 1.17 -11.80 7.46
CA GLY A 15 0.94 -13.20 7.85
C GLY A 15 1.32 -14.24 6.78
N GLY A 16 2.23 -13.90 5.87
CA GLY A 16 2.65 -14.73 4.74
C GLY A 16 1.87 -14.48 3.45
N GLN A 17 0.87 -13.61 3.47
CA GLN A 17 0.02 -13.37 2.31
C GLN A 17 0.74 -12.58 1.22
N ALA A 18 0.77 -13.13 0.01
CA ALA A 18 1.30 -12.46 -1.17
C ALA A 18 0.32 -11.46 -1.81
N LYS A 19 -0.96 -11.59 -1.48
CA LYS A 19 -2.06 -10.74 -1.95
C LYS A 19 -2.95 -10.43 -0.76
N VAL A 20 -3.26 -9.17 -0.57
CA VAL A 20 -4.24 -8.72 0.43
C VAL A 20 -5.35 -7.98 -0.28
N GLU A 21 -6.59 -8.30 0.08
CA GLU A 21 -7.77 -7.60 -0.44
C GLU A 21 -8.13 -6.50 0.54
N VAL A 22 -8.23 -5.28 0.02
CA VAL A 22 -8.58 -4.12 0.82
C VAL A 22 -9.61 -3.26 0.13
N THR A 23 -10.40 -2.56 0.93
CA THR A 23 -11.42 -1.65 0.46
C THR A 23 -11.02 -0.23 0.85
N GLY A 24 -10.98 0.65 -0.14
CA GLY A 24 -10.68 2.06 0.02
C GLY A 24 -11.02 2.78 -1.28
N GLU A 25 -11.36 4.07 -1.15
CA GLU A 25 -11.70 4.95 -2.27
C GLU A 25 -10.44 5.50 -2.94
N ASP A 26 -9.39 5.75 -2.14
CA ASP A 26 -8.11 6.30 -2.59
C ASP A 26 -6.93 5.48 -2.05
N VAL A 27 -5.75 5.71 -2.61
CA VAL A 27 -4.51 5.01 -2.20
C VAL A 27 -4.18 5.27 -0.73
N GLY A 28 -4.41 6.50 -0.23
CA GLY A 28 -4.21 6.82 1.18
C GLY A 28 -5.10 5.96 2.09
N THR A 29 -6.39 5.89 1.76
CA THR A 29 -7.37 5.07 2.48
C THR A 29 -7.03 3.58 2.41
N LEU A 30 -6.55 3.10 1.25
CA LEU A 30 -6.08 1.72 1.08
C LEU A 30 -4.88 1.42 1.99
N ILE A 31 -3.88 2.31 2.05
CA ILE A 31 -2.70 2.11 2.91
C ILE A 31 -3.11 2.07 4.38
N GLN A 32 -3.98 2.98 4.82
CA GLN A 32 -4.49 2.97 6.19
C GLN A 32 -5.32 1.71 6.49
N ALA A 33 -6.14 1.25 5.55
CA ALA A 33 -6.93 0.02 5.71
C ALA A 33 -6.05 -1.23 5.79
N ILE A 34 -4.93 -1.27 5.05
CA ILE A 34 -3.94 -2.34 5.14
C ILE A 34 -3.23 -2.28 6.49
N ASP A 35 -2.80 -1.10 6.93
CA ASP A 35 -2.09 -0.93 8.20
C ASP A 35 -2.97 -1.26 9.41
N ALA A 36 -4.27 -0.92 9.34
CA ALA A 36 -5.25 -1.31 10.37
C ALA A 36 -5.39 -2.83 10.51
N GLN A 37 -5.23 -3.59 9.41
CA GLN A 37 -5.22 -5.05 9.45
C GLN A 37 -3.83 -5.64 9.77
N TYR A 38 -2.78 -4.96 9.32
CA TYR A 38 -1.38 -5.39 9.37
C TYR A 38 -0.52 -4.23 9.88
N PRO A 39 -0.48 -4.01 11.21
CA PRO A 39 0.20 -2.87 11.78
C PRO A 39 1.70 -2.87 11.43
N GLY A 40 2.18 -1.73 10.91
CA GLY A 40 3.57 -1.55 10.48
C GLY A 40 3.79 -1.76 8.97
N VAL A 41 2.74 -2.09 8.20
CA VAL A 41 2.82 -2.11 6.74
C VAL A 41 2.92 -0.69 6.17
N ALA A 42 2.21 0.29 6.75
CA ALA A 42 2.30 1.68 6.29
C ALA A 42 3.72 2.22 6.42
N ASP A 43 4.41 1.99 7.54
CA ASP A 43 5.80 2.40 7.77
C ASP A 43 6.77 1.85 6.70
N ARG A 44 6.45 0.68 6.15
CA ARG A 44 7.24 0.08 5.08
C ARG A 44 6.92 0.59 3.69
N LEU A 45 5.73 1.14 3.47
CA LEU A 45 5.26 1.67 2.19
C LEU A 45 5.49 3.18 2.09
N LEU A 46 5.34 3.90 3.20
CA LEU A 46 5.47 5.34 3.31
C LEU A 46 6.84 5.72 3.86
N ASP A 47 7.41 6.81 3.37
CA ASP A 47 8.59 7.45 3.93
C ASP A 47 8.22 8.35 5.11
N ASP A 48 9.22 8.96 5.76
CA ASP A 48 9.02 9.79 6.96
C ASP A 48 8.06 10.97 6.72
N ASP A 49 8.00 11.45 5.47
CA ASP A 49 7.12 12.52 5.00
C ASP A 49 5.68 12.04 4.68
N GLY A 50 5.36 10.77 4.90
CA GLY A 50 4.06 10.16 4.57
C GLY A 50 3.85 9.89 3.07
N ASN A 51 4.89 10.04 2.25
CA ASN A 51 4.86 9.77 0.82
C ASN A 51 5.20 8.31 0.51
N ILE A 52 4.64 7.75 -0.57
CA ILE A 52 4.99 6.40 -1.00
C ILE A 52 6.48 6.33 -1.39
N LYS A 53 7.19 5.36 -0.81
CA LYS A 53 8.58 5.08 -1.10
C LYS A 53 8.79 4.84 -2.59
N ARG A 54 9.81 5.48 -3.17
CA ARG A 54 10.14 5.44 -4.62
C ARG A 54 10.34 4.05 -5.24
N PHE A 55 10.55 3.03 -4.41
CA PHE A 55 10.75 1.64 -4.81
C PHE A 55 9.46 0.81 -4.76
N ILE A 56 8.35 1.43 -4.39
CA ILE A 56 7.00 0.84 -4.41
C ILE A 56 6.28 1.41 -5.63
N ASN A 57 5.82 0.52 -6.49
CA ASN A 57 4.92 0.87 -7.58
C ASN A 57 3.50 0.45 -7.18
N VAL A 58 2.55 1.37 -7.32
CA VAL A 58 1.13 1.11 -7.05
C VAL A 58 0.39 1.08 -8.37
N PHE A 59 -0.48 0.08 -8.54
CA PHE A 59 -1.30 -0.10 -9.73
C PHE A 59 -2.76 -0.24 -9.31
N VAL A 60 -3.65 0.53 -9.94
CA VAL A 60 -5.11 0.39 -9.79
C VAL A 60 -5.70 0.14 -11.17
N ASN A 61 -6.38 -0.99 -11.33
CA ASN A 61 -6.95 -1.42 -12.62
C ASN A 61 -5.95 -1.30 -13.79
N GLU A 62 -4.74 -1.86 -13.62
CA GLU A 62 -3.66 -1.85 -14.63
C GLU A 62 -3.09 -0.45 -14.96
N SER A 63 -3.62 0.60 -14.33
CA SER A 63 -3.07 1.94 -14.41
C SER A 63 -2.03 2.12 -13.31
N GLU A 64 -0.79 2.41 -13.70
CA GLU A 64 0.25 2.82 -12.76
C GLU A 64 -0.10 4.19 -12.20
N ILE A 65 -0.25 4.26 -10.89
CA ILE A 65 -0.44 5.53 -10.18
C ILE A 65 0.94 6.00 -9.74
N ARG A 66 1.75 6.46 -10.71
CA ARG A 66 2.99 7.18 -10.44
C ARG A 66 2.66 8.64 -10.22
N GLY A 67 2.12 8.92 -9.05
CA GLY A 67 1.73 10.28 -8.70
C GLY A 67 0.67 10.30 -7.63
N LEU A 68 1.04 9.93 -6.40
CA LEU A 68 0.57 10.72 -5.27
C LEU A 68 1.51 11.92 -5.13
N GLN A 69 1.51 12.76 -6.17
CA GLN A 69 1.95 14.12 -6.02
C GLN A 69 0.74 14.86 -5.42
N GLY A 70 0.75 15.01 -4.10
CA GLY A 70 -0.21 15.84 -3.39
C GLY A 70 -1.40 15.06 -2.86
N MET A 71 -1.37 14.84 -1.55
CA MET A 71 -2.56 15.00 -0.73
C MET A 71 -3.25 16.32 -1.14
N HIS A 72 -4.52 16.25 -1.52
CA HIS A 72 -5.39 17.42 -1.53
C HIS A 72 -6.82 17.03 -1.18
#